data_AF-A0A6V7NTP5-F1
#
_entry.id   AF-A0A6V7NTP5-F1
#
_cell.length_a   1.000
_cell.length_b   1.000
_cell.length_c   1.000
_cell.angle_alpha   90.00
_cell.angle_beta   90.00
_cell.angle_gamma   90.00
#
_symmetry.space_group_name_H-M   'P 1'
#
loop_
_entity.id
_entity.type
_entity.pdbx_description
1 polymer ?
#
loop_
_entity_poly.entity_id
_entity_poly.type
_entity_poly.pdbx_seq_one_letter_code
_entity_poly.pdbx_strand_id
1 'polypeptide(L)'
;MVRATRGVMDGAWFFEIRIVRLGETGHTRLGWTTDKGDLQAPVGYDGHSYGYRDIDGTKIHKALRDKYGEEAYTEGDPPHLIWYKGQRYVYSADGKDEPPKVVPGDEISFFKNGICQGVAFTDLFGGRYYPAASMYTLPNQPNCEVRFNFGPDFEFFPQDFGGRPTPRPMIEVPYHGYDCKIDGPAENGVAEKTS
;
A
#
# COMPACT_ATOMS: atom_id res chain seq x y z
N MET A 1 7.90 -5.52 3.98
CA MET A 1 6.89 -4.47 4.21
C MET A 1 5.84 -4.91 5.23
N VAL A 2 5.07 -3.97 5.76
CA VAL A 2 3.81 -4.21 6.48
C VAL A 2 2.65 -3.66 5.66
N ARG A 3 1.47 -4.30 5.76
CA ARG A 3 0.23 -3.84 5.12
C ARG A 3 -0.95 -3.87 6.08
N ALA A 4 -1.95 -3.04 5.83
CA ALA A 4 -3.19 -3.04 6.59
C ALA A 4 -4.01 -4.33 6.39
N THR A 5 -4.93 -4.59 7.30
CA THR A 5 -5.80 -5.79 7.24
C THR A 5 -6.96 -5.66 6.27
N ARG A 6 -7.35 -4.43 5.92
CA ARG A 6 -8.49 -4.15 5.03
C ARG A 6 -7.97 -3.61 3.71
N GLY A 7 -8.51 -4.15 2.62
CA GLY A 7 -8.14 -3.76 1.26
C GLY A 7 -9.35 -3.52 0.38
N VAL A 8 -9.15 -2.70 -0.64
CA VAL A 8 -10.17 -2.15 -1.53
C VAL A 8 -9.98 -2.67 -2.95
N MET A 9 -11.07 -2.87 -3.68
CA MET A 9 -11.04 -3.31 -5.09
C MET A 9 -11.58 -2.24 -6.04
N ASP A 10 -12.35 -1.28 -5.51
CA ASP A 10 -13.06 -0.26 -6.27
C ASP A 10 -13.40 0.94 -5.40
N GLY A 11 -13.72 2.06 -6.03
CA GLY A 11 -14.03 3.33 -5.40
C GLY A 11 -12.80 4.21 -5.15
N ALA A 12 -13.06 5.44 -4.70
CA ALA A 12 -12.03 6.35 -4.23
C ALA A 12 -11.85 6.18 -2.73
N TRP A 13 -10.61 5.94 -2.28
CA TRP A 13 -10.26 5.67 -0.90
C TRP A 13 -9.05 6.47 -0.45
N PHE A 14 -9.02 6.77 0.84
CA PHE A 14 -8.02 7.64 1.44
C PHE A 14 -7.58 7.15 2.80
N PHE A 15 -6.28 7.25 3.02
CA PHE A 15 -5.67 7.12 4.33
C PHE A 15 -4.44 8.02 4.43
N GLU A 16 -4.00 8.19 5.66
CA GLU A 16 -2.91 9.06 6.04
C GLU A 16 -1.82 8.23 6.73
N ILE A 17 -0.55 8.53 6.45
CA ILE A 17 0.59 7.97 7.18
C ILE A 17 1.41 9.10 7.77
N ARG A 18 1.54 9.12 9.09
CA ARG A 18 2.46 10.00 9.79
C ARG A 18 3.82 9.35 9.95
N ILE A 19 4.88 10.08 9.64
CA ILE A 19 6.26 9.66 9.90
C ILE A 19 6.61 10.17 11.30
N VAL A 20 6.60 9.27 12.27
CA VAL A 20 6.82 9.62 13.69
C VAL A 20 8.32 9.67 13.99
N ARG A 21 9.09 8.74 13.44
CA ARG A 21 10.55 8.69 13.59
C ARG A 21 11.20 7.97 12.42
N LEU A 22 12.22 8.56 11.81
CA LEU A 22 13.17 7.88 10.92
C LEU A 22 14.54 7.81 11.58
N GLY A 23 14.98 8.87 12.25
CA GLY A 23 16.36 9.01 12.69
C GLY A 23 17.34 9.19 11.52
N GLU A 24 18.65 9.16 11.81
CA GLU A 24 19.69 9.53 10.84
C GLU A 24 19.84 8.56 9.66
N THR A 25 19.54 7.29 9.88
CA THR A 25 19.69 6.22 8.86
C THR A 25 18.38 5.59 8.44
N GLY A 26 17.27 6.13 8.93
CA GLY A 26 15.95 5.62 8.67
C GLY A 26 15.47 6.03 7.30
N HIS A 27 14.91 5.07 6.57
CA HIS A 27 14.24 5.31 5.31
C HIS A 27 12.90 4.60 5.26
N THR A 28 11.99 5.14 4.45
CA THR A 28 10.68 4.55 4.27
C THR A 28 10.20 4.62 2.81
N ARG A 29 9.34 3.67 2.47
CA ARG A 29 8.50 3.72 1.27
C ARG A 29 7.07 3.46 1.68
N LEU A 30 6.20 4.37 1.25
CA LEU A 30 4.79 4.40 1.59
C LEU A 30 3.98 4.13 0.33
N GLY A 31 2.85 3.42 0.42
CA GLY A 31 2.08 3.16 -0.77
C GLY A 31 0.96 2.14 -0.61
N TRP A 32 0.70 1.45 -1.71
CA TRP A 32 -0.28 0.38 -1.80
C TRP A 32 0.38 -0.92 -2.23
N THR A 33 -0.16 -2.04 -1.78
CA THR A 33 0.24 -3.38 -2.23
C THR A 33 -0.98 -4.26 -2.44
N THR A 34 -0.91 -5.22 -3.34
CA THR A 34 -1.93 -6.27 -3.46
C THR A 34 -1.69 -7.40 -2.46
N ASP A 35 -2.59 -8.38 -2.46
CA ASP A 35 -2.45 -9.62 -1.70
C ASP A 35 -1.17 -10.40 -2.06
N LYS A 36 -0.72 -10.30 -3.33
CA LYS A 36 0.46 -10.97 -3.90
C LYS A 36 1.80 -10.25 -3.68
N GLY A 37 1.82 -9.09 -3.01
CA GLY A 37 3.06 -8.36 -2.75
C GLY A 37 4.02 -9.10 -1.82
N ASP A 38 5.32 -9.05 -2.12
CA ASP A 38 6.36 -9.67 -1.31
C ASP A 38 6.54 -8.94 0.02
N LEU A 39 6.08 -9.56 1.11
CA LEU A 39 6.17 -9.01 2.46
C LEU A 39 7.59 -8.88 2.99
N GLN A 40 8.60 -9.54 2.40
CA GLN A 40 10.01 -9.35 2.77
C GLN A 40 10.67 -8.21 1.99
N ALA A 41 10.06 -7.76 0.91
CA ALA A 41 10.56 -6.67 0.09
C ALA A 41 10.02 -5.29 0.53
N PRO A 42 10.67 -4.19 0.12
CA PRO A 42 10.12 -2.85 0.30
C PRO A 42 8.98 -2.58 -0.69
N VAL A 43 8.09 -1.65 -0.34
CA VAL A 43 6.98 -1.24 -1.22
C VAL A 43 7.54 -0.73 -2.55
N GLY A 44 6.96 -1.18 -3.66
CA GLY A 44 7.38 -0.86 -5.03
C GLY A 44 8.49 -1.75 -5.59
N TYR A 45 8.96 -2.77 -4.85
CA TYR A 45 9.98 -3.70 -5.34
C TYR A 45 9.46 -4.58 -6.48
N ASP A 46 8.25 -5.10 -6.34
CA ASP A 46 7.64 -6.04 -7.29
C ASP A 46 6.58 -5.36 -8.18
N GLY A 47 5.91 -6.17 -9.01
CA GLY A 47 4.78 -5.74 -9.83
C GLY A 47 3.45 -5.65 -9.07
N HIS A 48 3.44 -5.90 -7.77
CA HIS A 48 2.25 -6.00 -6.91
C HIS A 48 2.18 -4.86 -5.88
N SER A 49 3.14 -3.94 -5.90
CA SER A 49 3.19 -2.81 -4.99
C SER A 49 3.62 -1.54 -5.71
N TYR A 50 3.13 -0.41 -5.21
CA TYR A 50 3.31 0.92 -5.77
C TYR A 50 3.70 1.83 -4.62
N GLY A 51 4.92 2.35 -4.66
CA GLY A 51 5.54 3.08 -3.55
C GLY A 51 5.88 4.53 -3.88
N TYR A 52 6.00 5.32 -2.83
CA TYR A 52 6.53 6.69 -2.81
C TYR A 52 7.66 6.74 -1.81
N ARG A 53 8.82 7.27 -2.20
CA ARG A 53 10.07 7.20 -1.43
C ARG A 53 10.45 8.54 -0.79
N ASP A 54 10.95 8.43 0.44
CA ASP A 54 11.34 9.53 1.31
C ASP A 54 12.46 10.40 0.76
N ILE A 55 13.54 9.80 0.24
CA ILE A 55 14.79 10.52 -0.08
C ILE A 55 14.64 11.59 -1.15
N ASP A 56 13.90 11.32 -2.22
CA ASP A 56 13.88 12.15 -3.43
C ASP A 56 12.46 12.38 -3.97
N GLY A 57 11.43 11.95 -3.23
CA GLY A 57 10.06 12.05 -3.71
C GLY A 57 9.80 11.22 -4.98
N THR A 58 10.59 10.18 -5.23
CA THR A 58 10.36 9.32 -6.41
C THR A 58 9.21 8.36 -6.18
N LYS A 59 8.46 8.10 -7.25
CA LYS A 59 7.51 6.98 -7.29
C LYS A 59 8.25 5.70 -7.71
N ILE A 60 7.86 4.56 -7.13
CA ILE A 60 8.56 3.30 -7.28
C ILE A 60 7.59 2.16 -7.59
N HIS A 61 7.86 1.42 -8.66
CA HIS A 61 7.13 0.20 -9.03
C HIS A 61 8.07 -0.73 -9.81
N LYS A 62 8.01 -2.06 -9.59
CA LYS A 62 8.93 -3.04 -10.20
C LYS A 62 10.42 -2.69 -10.02
N ALA A 63 10.76 -2.14 -8.85
CA ALA A 63 12.08 -1.63 -8.50
C ALA A 63 12.60 -0.48 -9.39
N LEU A 64 11.78 0.06 -10.29
CA LEU A 64 12.09 1.23 -11.10
C LEU A 64 11.65 2.50 -10.37
N ARG A 65 12.48 3.54 -10.45
CA ARG A 65 12.25 4.85 -9.82
C ARG A 65 12.03 5.88 -10.89
N ASP A 66 10.93 6.62 -10.79
CA ASP A 66 10.61 7.74 -11.67
C ASP A 66 10.44 9.03 -10.88
N LYS A 67 10.78 10.16 -11.51
CA LYS A 67 10.49 11.49 -10.94
C LYS A 67 8.98 11.62 -10.73
N TYR A 68 8.59 12.18 -9.58
CA TYR A 68 7.19 12.36 -9.24
C TYR A 68 6.98 13.58 -8.34
N GLY A 69 7.29 13.46 -7.04
CA GLY A 69 7.33 14.61 -6.15
C GLY A 69 8.53 15.48 -6.48
N GLU A 70 8.39 16.79 -6.30
CA GLU A 70 9.51 17.73 -6.43
C GLU A 70 10.43 17.68 -5.19
N GLU A 71 9.91 17.19 -4.06
CA GLU A 71 10.63 17.15 -2.80
C GLU A 71 10.58 15.78 -2.13
N ALA A 72 11.66 15.51 -1.39
CA ALA A 72 11.74 14.49 -0.36
C ALA A 72 10.65 14.68 0.70
N TYR A 73 10.41 13.63 1.48
CA TYR A 73 9.67 13.72 2.71
C TYR A 73 10.45 13.14 3.88
N THR A 74 10.25 13.70 5.07
CA THR A 74 11.15 13.50 6.21
C THR A 74 10.40 13.31 7.53
N GLU A 75 11.14 13.01 8.60
CA GLU A 75 10.59 12.95 9.95
C GLU A 75 10.05 14.31 10.39
N GLY A 76 8.87 14.31 11.02
CA GLY A 76 8.24 15.54 11.50
C GLY A 76 7.53 16.34 10.41
N ASP A 77 7.67 15.97 9.14
CA ASP A 77 6.74 16.43 8.12
C ASP A 77 5.32 15.99 8.51
N PRO A 78 4.31 16.87 8.31
CA PRO A 78 2.93 16.47 8.48
C PRO A 78 2.59 15.24 7.61
N PRO A 79 1.56 14.48 7.98
CA PRO A 79 1.30 13.17 7.40
C PRO A 79 1.26 13.12 5.86
N HIS A 80 1.85 12.06 5.32
CA HIS A 80 1.89 11.71 3.91
C HIS A 80 0.65 10.91 3.55
N LEU A 81 -0.11 11.45 2.63
CA LEU A 81 -1.45 11.05 2.30
C LEU A 81 -1.38 10.20 1.04
N ILE A 82 -2.14 9.12 1.01
CA ILE A 82 -2.17 8.22 -0.14
C ILE A 82 -3.62 8.12 -0.60
N TRP A 83 -3.86 8.62 -1.80
CA TRP A 83 -5.14 8.62 -2.47
C TRP A 83 -5.16 7.52 -3.53
N TYR A 84 -6.22 6.72 -3.54
CA TYR A 84 -6.49 5.66 -4.51
C TYR A 84 -7.86 5.88 -5.13
N LYS A 85 -7.97 5.68 -6.45
CA LYS A 85 -9.24 5.57 -7.18
C LYS A 85 -9.17 4.30 -8.00
N GLY A 86 -9.90 3.29 -7.54
CA GLY A 86 -10.14 2.04 -8.26
C GLY A 86 -11.50 2.05 -8.94
N GLN A 87 -11.61 1.49 -10.13
CA GLN A 87 -12.87 1.07 -10.73
C GLN A 87 -13.16 -0.39 -10.39
N ARG A 88 -14.44 -0.75 -10.42
CA ARG A 88 -14.95 -2.05 -9.99
C ARG A 88 -14.49 -3.18 -10.90
N TYR A 89 -13.50 -3.96 -10.45
CA TYR A 89 -13.15 -5.24 -11.07
C TYR A 89 -13.74 -6.42 -10.28
N VAL A 90 -14.49 -7.26 -10.98
CA VAL A 90 -15.05 -8.52 -10.45
C VAL A 90 -14.03 -9.63 -10.72
N TYR A 91 -13.54 -10.27 -9.66
CA TYR A 91 -12.72 -11.47 -9.77
C TYR A 91 -13.60 -12.62 -10.29
N SER A 92 -13.19 -13.31 -11.35
CA SER A 92 -13.74 -14.62 -11.69
C SER A 92 -13.24 -15.60 -10.62
N ALA A 93 -14.12 -16.31 -9.92
CA ALA A 93 -13.74 -17.26 -8.87
C ALA A 93 -12.92 -18.47 -9.36
N ASP A 94 -12.64 -18.55 -10.66
CA ASP A 94 -11.92 -19.64 -11.29
C ASP A 94 -10.42 -19.34 -11.33
N GLY A 95 -9.66 -20.11 -10.55
CA GLY A 95 -8.20 -20.03 -10.39
C GLY A 95 -7.42 -20.35 -11.67
N LYS A 96 -7.54 -19.53 -12.70
CA LYS A 96 -6.62 -19.49 -13.84
C LYS A 96 -5.74 -18.26 -13.69
N ASP A 97 -4.43 -18.48 -13.77
CA ASP A 97 -3.37 -17.48 -13.89
C ASP A 97 -3.52 -16.65 -15.19
N GLU A 98 -4.59 -15.88 -15.33
CA GLU A 98 -4.61 -14.78 -16.28
C GLU A 98 -3.72 -13.66 -15.72
N PRO A 99 -2.83 -13.07 -16.54
CA PRO A 99 -2.06 -11.92 -16.11
C PRO A 99 -3.02 -10.83 -15.63
N PRO A 100 -2.76 -10.17 -14.49
CA PRO A 100 -3.64 -9.15 -13.95
C PRO A 100 -3.99 -8.14 -15.04
N LYS A 101 -5.29 -7.98 -15.31
CA LYS A 101 -5.75 -7.03 -16.34
C LYS A 101 -5.57 -5.63 -15.80
N VAL A 102 -4.96 -4.78 -16.62
CA VAL A 102 -4.89 -3.35 -16.35
C VAL A 102 -6.31 -2.78 -16.33
N VAL A 103 -6.64 -1.96 -15.33
CA VAL A 103 -7.93 -1.28 -15.18
C VAL A 103 -7.76 0.15 -15.67
N PRO A 104 -8.28 0.51 -16.87
CA PRO A 104 -8.07 1.83 -17.44
C PRO A 104 -8.70 2.95 -16.61
N GLY A 105 -7.94 4.02 -16.37
CA GLY A 105 -8.42 5.21 -15.65
C GLY A 105 -8.40 5.11 -14.12
N ASP A 106 -7.91 3.99 -13.58
CA ASP A 106 -7.49 3.90 -12.18
C ASP A 106 -6.26 4.78 -11.95
N GLU A 107 -6.16 5.36 -10.76
CA GLU A 107 -5.03 6.21 -10.39
C GLU A 107 -4.66 6.09 -8.91
N ILE A 108 -3.36 6.20 -8.64
CA ILE A 108 -2.80 6.47 -7.32
C ILE A 108 -2.20 7.87 -7.36
N SER A 109 -2.55 8.70 -6.38
CA SER A 109 -1.92 10.00 -6.14
C SER A 109 -1.46 10.07 -4.70
N PHE A 110 -0.30 10.68 -4.46
CA PHE A 110 0.16 10.98 -3.11
C PHE A 110 -0.08 12.46 -2.83
N PHE A 111 -0.43 12.78 -1.60
CA PHE A 111 -0.51 14.16 -1.14
C PHE A 111 0.50 14.34 -0.01
N LYS A 112 1.20 15.46 -0.01
CA LYS A 112 2.13 15.86 1.05
C LYS A 112 1.49 17.04 1.75
N ASN A 113 1.17 16.90 3.04
CA ASN A 113 0.58 17.99 3.85
C ASN A 113 -0.73 18.56 3.26
N GLY A 114 -1.59 17.68 2.74
CA GLY A 114 -2.84 18.08 2.07
C GLY A 114 -2.70 18.50 0.60
N ILE A 115 -1.47 18.63 0.09
CA ILE A 115 -1.19 19.10 -1.28
C ILE A 115 -0.92 17.91 -2.21
N CYS A 116 -1.72 17.77 -3.25
CA CYS A 116 -1.57 16.73 -4.28
C CYS A 116 -0.20 16.86 -4.98
N GLN A 117 0.58 15.78 -5.02
CA GLN A 117 1.86 15.71 -5.74
C GLN A 117 1.67 15.32 -7.22
N GLY A 118 0.42 15.30 -7.70
CA GLY A 118 0.04 14.85 -9.05
C GLY A 118 -0.33 13.36 -9.10
N VAL A 119 -0.58 12.85 -10.30
CA VAL A 119 -0.89 11.42 -10.50
C VAL A 119 0.42 10.62 -10.53
N ALA A 120 0.56 9.67 -9.61
CA ALA A 120 1.77 8.84 -9.52
C ALA A 120 1.70 7.68 -10.50
N PHE A 121 0.61 6.92 -10.45
CA PHE A 121 0.41 5.73 -11.26
C PHE A 121 -0.99 5.79 -11.87
N THR A 122 -1.10 5.35 -13.12
CA THR A 122 -2.37 5.09 -13.79
C THR A 122 -2.43 3.63 -14.21
N ASP A 123 -3.61 3.18 -14.60
CA ASP A 123 -3.77 1.90 -15.32
C ASP A 123 -3.21 0.73 -14.49
N LEU A 124 -3.70 0.67 -13.25
CA LEU A 124 -3.25 -0.28 -12.23
C LEU A 124 -3.68 -1.71 -12.59
N PHE A 125 -2.95 -2.69 -12.09
CA PHE A 125 -3.34 -4.09 -12.22
C PHE A 125 -4.58 -4.40 -11.37
N GLY A 126 -5.57 -5.09 -11.94
CA GLY A 126 -6.75 -5.51 -11.21
C GLY A 126 -6.37 -6.36 -10.00
N GLY A 127 -6.96 -6.03 -8.85
CA GLY A 127 -6.67 -6.71 -7.59
C GLY A 127 -7.21 -5.93 -6.40
N ARG A 128 -7.07 -6.52 -5.21
CA ARG A 128 -7.39 -5.86 -3.96
C ARG A 128 -6.15 -5.18 -3.41
N TYR A 129 -6.24 -3.87 -3.21
CA TYR A 129 -5.15 -3.03 -2.73
C TYR A 129 -5.27 -2.73 -1.25
N TYR A 130 -4.14 -2.82 -0.55
CA TYR A 130 -4.00 -2.58 0.87
C TYR A 130 -3.01 -1.44 1.11
N PRO A 131 -3.31 -0.50 2.03
CA PRO A 131 -2.34 0.45 2.54
C PRO A 131 -1.09 -0.27 3.03
N ALA A 132 0.09 0.20 2.65
CA ALA A 132 1.35 -0.45 2.96
C ALA A 132 2.47 0.54 3.24
N ALA A 133 3.42 0.10 4.07
CA ALA A 133 4.66 0.81 4.34
C ALA A 133 5.81 -0.19 4.49
N SER A 134 7.00 0.24 4.11
CA SER A 134 8.24 -0.48 4.38
C SER A 134 9.25 0.50 4.95
N MET A 135 9.89 0.11 6.05
CA MET A 135 10.89 0.92 6.74
C MET A 135 12.21 0.16 6.80
N TYR A 136 13.31 0.90 6.81
CA TYR A 136 14.65 0.36 6.98
C TYR A 136 15.45 1.32 7.87
N THR A 137 16.32 0.78 8.71
CA THR A 137 17.35 1.53 9.46
C THR A 137 18.52 0.60 9.76
N LEU A 138 19.65 1.13 10.22
CA LEU A 138 20.80 0.30 10.59
C LEU A 138 20.54 -0.48 11.91
N PRO A 139 21.13 -1.67 12.11
CA PRO A 139 20.85 -2.54 13.28
C PRO A 139 21.09 -1.91 14.66
N ASN A 140 21.94 -0.90 14.76
CA ASN A 140 22.32 -0.25 16.02
C ASN A 140 21.67 1.13 16.20
N GLN A 141 20.70 1.48 15.34
CA GLN A 141 19.96 2.74 15.42
C GLN A 141 18.59 2.50 16.04
N PRO A 142 17.95 3.53 16.63
CA PRO A 142 16.56 3.45 17.05
C PRO A 142 15.65 3.01 15.89
N ASN A 143 14.59 2.28 16.21
CA ASN A 143 13.62 1.83 15.22
C ASN A 143 12.93 3.02 14.54
N CYS A 144 12.67 2.88 13.24
CA CYS A 144 11.73 3.75 12.53
C CYS A 144 10.32 3.52 13.07
N GLU A 145 9.53 4.59 13.15
CA GLU A 145 8.13 4.57 13.53
C GLU A 145 7.30 5.35 12.50
N VAL A 146 6.29 4.69 11.94
CA VAL A 146 5.24 5.32 11.14
C VAL A 146 3.89 4.95 11.72
N ARG A 147 2.91 5.84 11.59
CA ARG A 147 1.55 5.62 12.09
C ARG A 147 0.55 5.79 10.98
N PHE A 148 -0.26 4.76 10.75
CA PHE A 148 -1.39 4.85 9.85
C PHE A 148 -2.58 5.48 10.56
N ASN A 149 -3.22 6.42 9.88
CA ASN A 149 -4.51 6.99 10.24
C ASN A 149 -5.50 6.67 9.11
N PHE A 150 -6.47 5.80 9.40
CA PHE A 150 -7.47 5.35 8.43
C PHE A 150 -8.74 6.22 8.45
N GLY A 151 -8.77 7.28 9.25
CA GLY A 151 -9.92 8.15 9.45
C GLY A 151 -10.87 7.65 10.56
N PRO A 152 -12.02 8.32 10.76
CA PRO A 152 -12.54 9.41 9.92
C PRO A 152 -11.83 10.76 10.14
N ASP A 153 -11.14 10.91 11.27
CA ASP A 153 -10.48 12.16 11.66
C ASP A 153 -9.05 12.21 11.10
N PHE A 154 -8.84 12.97 10.04
CA PHE A 154 -7.53 13.17 9.42
C PHE A 154 -6.87 14.45 9.91
N GLU A 155 -5.54 14.45 10.05
CA GLU A 155 -4.80 15.68 10.35
C GLU A 155 -4.81 16.60 9.11
N PHE A 156 -4.67 16.04 7.91
CA PHE A 156 -4.60 16.81 6.65
C PHE A 156 -5.48 16.23 5.54
N PHE A 157 -6.80 16.33 5.67
CA PHE A 157 -7.68 15.96 4.55
C PHE A 157 -7.61 17.02 3.42
N PRO A 158 -7.30 16.63 2.15
CA PRO A 158 -7.24 17.57 1.05
C PRO A 158 -8.59 18.28 0.82
N GLN A 159 -8.55 19.59 0.60
CA GLN A 159 -9.75 20.38 0.30
C GLN A 159 -10.11 20.36 -1.19
N ASP A 160 -9.13 20.11 -2.05
CA ASP A 160 -9.31 20.02 -3.49
C ASP A 160 -8.71 18.72 -4.02
N PHE A 161 -9.51 18.00 -4.80
CA PHE A 161 -9.12 16.76 -5.47
C PHE A 161 -8.89 16.97 -6.97
N GLY A 162 -8.95 18.20 -7.48
CA GLY A 162 -8.71 18.53 -8.89
C GLY A 162 -9.77 17.93 -9.81
N GLY A 163 -11.04 17.99 -9.40
CA GLY A 163 -12.18 17.41 -10.13
C GLY A 163 -12.35 15.89 -9.98
N ARG A 164 -11.48 15.22 -9.20
CA ARG A 164 -11.62 13.79 -8.87
C ARG A 164 -12.70 13.59 -7.80
N PRO A 165 -13.31 12.39 -7.73
CA PRO A 165 -14.27 12.09 -6.66
C PRO A 165 -13.63 12.20 -5.28
N THR A 166 -14.37 12.75 -4.32
CA THR A 166 -13.97 12.77 -2.91
C THR A 166 -13.83 11.33 -2.42
N PRO A 167 -12.66 10.94 -1.88
CA PRO A 167 -12.42 9.59 -1.42
C PRO A 167 -13.11 9.32 -0.08
N ARG A 168 -13.43 8.05 0.17
CA ARG A 168 -13.89 7.58 1.48
C ARG A 168 -12.71 7.21 2.38
N PRO A 169 -12.82 7.37 3.71
CA PRO A 169 -11.80 6.96 4.65
C PRO A 169 -11.66 5.43 4.70
N MET A 170 -10.43 4.94 4.81
CA MET A 170 -10.15 3.49 4.88
C MET A 170 -10.81 2.79 6.10
N ILE A 171 -11.18 3.52 7.15
CA ILE A 171 -11.93 2.99 8.30
C ILE A 171 -13.29 2.40 7.91
N GLU A 172 -13.90 2.90 6.82
CA GLU A 172 -15.20 2.45 6.31
C GLU A 172 -15.12 1.15 5.52
N VAL A 173 -13.93 0.69 5.12
CA VAL A 173 -13.77 -0.55 4.37
C VAL A 173 -14.25 -1.71 5.23
N PRO A 174 -15.19 -2.57 4.79
CA PRO A 174 -15.61 -3.71 5.58
C PRO A 174 -14.44 -4.67 5.87
N TYR A 175 -14.47 -5.32 7.03
CA TYR A 175 -13.56 -6.43 7.26
C TYR A 175 -13.96 -7.59 6.36
N HIS A 176 -13.03 -8.03 5.51
CA HIS A 176 -13.20 -9.23 4.71
C HIS A 176 -12.47 -10.33 5.46
N GLY A 177 -13.20 -11.31 5.97
CA GLY A 177 -12.60 -12.48 6.62
C GLY A 177 -11.55 -13.09 5.70
N TYR A 178 -10.41 -13.48 6.28
CA TYR A 178 -9.41 -14.24 5.55
C TYR A 178 -9.96 -15.67 5.42
N ASP A 179 -10.55 -16.01 4.28
CA ASP A 179 -10.89 -17.40 3.95
C ASP A 179 -9.58 -18.15 3.66
N CYS A 180 -8.82 -18.46 4.71
CA CYS A 180 -7.86 -19.54 4.66
C CYS A 180 -8.67 -20.81 4.39
N LYS A 181 -8.74 -21.24 3.12
CA LYS A 181 -8.77 -22.69 2.89
C LYS A 181 -7.46 -23.21 3.45
N ILE A 182 -7.50 -23.64 4.71
CA ILE A 182 -6.48 -24.51 5.27
C ILE A 182 -6.68 -25.81 4.50
N ASP A 183 -6.07 -25.92 3.33
CA ASP A 183 -5.73 -27.23 2.80
C ASP A 183 -4.67 -27.75 3.76
N GLY A 184 -5.14 -28.37 4.85
CA GLY A 184 -4.28 -29.03 5.80
C GLY A 184 -3.42 -30.03 5.02
N PRO A 185 -2.15 -30.22 5.38
CA PRO A 185 -1.36 -31.27 4.77
C PRO A 185 -2.15 -32.58 4.92
N ALA A 186 -2.34 -33.27 3.79
CA ALA A 186 -2.88 -34.63 3.79
C ALA A 186 -2.11 -35.44 4.84
N GLU A 187 -2.86 -36.06 5.75
CA GLU A 187 -2.45 -36.81 6.92
C GLU A 187 -0.99 -37.29 6.89
N ASN A 188 -0.19 -36.85 7.87
CA ASN A 188 1.08 -37.49 8.15
C ASN A 188 0.81 -38.97 8.48
N GLY A 189 1.33 -39.86 7.63
CA GLY A 189 1.23 -41.30 7.80
C GLY A 189 1.62 -41.76 9.19
N VAL A 190 0.79 -42.63 9.75
CA VAL A 190 1.04 -43.31 11.03
C VAL A 190 2.33 -44.12 10.91
N ALA A 191 3.37 -43.72 11.64
CA ALA A 191 4.53 -44.57 11.84
C ALA A 191 4.15 -45.69 12.81
N GLU A 192 3.90 -46.89 12.29
CA GLU A 192 3.79 -48.10 13.10
C GLU A 192 5.10 -48.32 13.87
N LYS A 193 5.02 -48.28 15.19
CA LYS A 193 6.08 -48.80 16.06
C LYS A 193 6.04 -50.32 15.99
N THR A 194 6.97 -50.91 15.25
CA THR A 194 7.31 -52.32 15.42
C THR A 194 8.04 -52.48 16.75
N SER A 195 7.51 -53.37 17.59
CA SER A 195 8.12 -53.82 18.85
C SER A 195 9.13 -54.92 18.60
#